data_AF-A0A7D6VD10-F1
#
_entry.id   AF-A0A7D6VD10-F1
#
_cell.length_a   1.000
_cell.length_b   1.000
_cell.length_c   1.000
_cell.angle_alpha   90.00
_cell.angle_beta   90.00
_cell.angle_gamma   90.00
#
_symmetry.space_group_name_H-M   'P 1'
#
loop_
_entity.id
_entity.type
_entity.pdbx_description
1 polymer ?
#
loop_
_entity_poly.entity_id
_entity_poly.type
_entity_poly.pdbx_seq_one_letter_code
_entity_poly.pdbx_strand_id
1 'polypeptide(L)'
;MGFGKPGRPREDRLARQQEIFTAVRPLLLPGRTRELTMTQVAKHAHMSVGGLYHYFPSKRALVLFGMDPANLQRVCADFRREHATLAQTDPRALLTASLDTLAWAAIHYVQPSALAAVELDAGTFRAALEEVLTTELIGLMETVALAHPELTTAQAEELQLSLRRVCTLAFVDPAMTRSQLRDQLQATLDGTLLHSGGAADRRAS
;
A
#
# COMPACT_ATOMS: atom_id res chain seq x y z
N MET A 1 8.08 14.34 -44.63
CA MET A 1 8.61 15.48 -43.85
C MET A 1 8.10 15.36 -42.43
N GLY A 2 8.99 15.12 -41.47
CA GLY A 2 8.64 14.84 -40.07
C GLY A 2 8.63 16.12 -39.22
N PHE A 3 7.60 16.28 -38.40
CA PHE A 3 7.53 17.27 -37.32
C PHE A 3 7.10 16.58 -36.03
N GLY A 4 8.06 15.94 -35.37
CA GLY A 4 8.00 15.59 -33.96
C GLY A 4 9.33 16.02 -33.35
N LYS A 5 9.31 16.93 -32.37
CA LYS A 5 10.54 17.41 -31.71
C LYS A 5 11.32 16.20 -31.16
N PRO A 6 12.63 16.07 -31.41
CA PRO A 6 13.42 14.98 -30.86
C PRO A 6 13.58 15.16 -29.34
N GLY A 7 13.38 14.09 -28.59
CA GLY A 7 14.09 13.91 -27.32
C GLY A 7 13.38 14.22 -25.99
N ARG A 8 12.04 14.38 -25.93
CA ARG A 8 11.38 14.28 -24.61
C ARG A 8 11.18 12.79 -24.30
N PRO A 9 11.77 12.25 -23.22
CA PRO A 9 11.43 10.91 -22.75
C PRO A 9 9.91 10.81 -22.62
N ARG A 10 9.35 9.67 -23.03
CA ARG A 10 7.91 9.43 -22.87
C ARG A 10 7.57 9.65 -21.40
N GLU A 11 6.62 10.55 -21.13
CA GLU A 11 6.22 10.89 -19.78
C GLU A 11 5.82 9.62 -19.02
N ASP A 12 6.42 9.41 -17.85
CA ASP A 12 6.01 8.34 -16.94
C ASP A 12 4.65 8.72 -16.35
N ARG A 13 3.60 8.28 -17.05
CA ARG A 13 2.21 8.59 -16.72
C ARG A 13 1.86 8.16 -15.30
N LEU A 14 2.41 7.03 -14.83
CA LEU A 14 2.11 6.50 -13.51
C LEU A 14 2.79 7.34 -12.42
N ALA A 15 4.07 7.70 -12.61
CA ALA A 15 4.75 8.63 -11.73
C ALA A 15 4.00 9.97 -11.63
N ARG A 16 3.50 10.48 -12.77
CA ARG A 16 2.68 11.69 -12.76
C ARG A 16 1.35 11.50 -12.02
N GLN A 17 0.67 10.38 -12.20
CA GLN A 17 -0.53 10.07 -11.42
C GLN A 17 -0.25 9.99 -9.92
N GLN A 18 0.90 9.46 -9.49
CA GLN A 18 1.32 9.42 -8.09
C GLN A 18 1.55 10.81 -7.50
N GLU A 19 2.21 11.70 -8.24
CA GLU A 19 2.40 13.10 -7.82
C GLU A 19 1.05 13.79 -7.60
N ILE A 20 0.14 13.64 -8.56
CA ILE A 20 -1.20 14.23 -8.51
C ILE A 20 -1.98 13.64 -7.33
N PHE A 21 -1.99 12.31 -7.19
CA PHE A 21 -2.70 11.63 -6.12
C PHE A 21 -2.16 12.04 -4.74
N THR A 22 -0.84 12.13 -4.60
CA THR A 22 -0.18 12.57 -3.35
C THR A 22 -0.60 13.99 -2.97
N ALA A 23 -0.76 14.89 -3.95
CA ALA A 23 -1.26 16.23 -3.69
C ALA A 23 -2.73 16.21 -3.22
N VAL A 24 -3.59 15.37 -3.81
CA VAL A 24 -5.04 15.46 -3.62
C VAL A 24 -5.60 14.49 -2.59
N ARG A 25 -4.84 13.46 -2.17
CA ARG A 25 -5.28 12.49 -1.15
C ARG A 25 -5.76 13.13 0.16
N PRO A 26 -5.27 14.29 0.65
CA PRO A 26 -5.82 14.92 1.85
C PRO A 26 -7.27 15.40 1.68
N LEU A 27 -7.77 15.50 0.43
CA LEU A 27 -9.16 15.82 0.14
C LEU A 27 -10.09 14.61 0.22
N LEU A 28 -9.56 13.39 0.29
CA LEU A 28 -10.33 12.15 0.43
C LEU A 28 -10.74 11.93 1.90
N LEU A 29 -11.45 12.92 2.45
CA LEU A 29 -11.89 12.89 3.83
C LEU A 29 -13.07 11.92 4.01
N PRO A 30 -13.07 11.10 5.09
CA PRO A 30 -14.14 10.16 5.35
C PRO A 30 -15.50 10.87 5.46
N GLY A 31 -16.51 10.37 4.76
CA GLY A 31 -17.86 10.92 4.75
C GLY A 31 -18.06 12.13 3.81
N ARG A 32 -17.03 12.58 3.09
CA ARG A 32 -17.08 13.77 2.21
C ARG A 32 -16.68 13.49 0.77
N THR A 33 -16.41 12.24 0.41
CA THR A 33 -16.01 11.85 -0.96
C THR A 33 -17.10 12.16 -1.98
N ARG A 34 -18.38 12.06 -1.58
CA ARG A 34 -19.52 12.41 -2.44
C ARG A 34 -19.53 13.87 -2.86
N GLU A 35 -19.13 14.78 -1.96
CA GLU A 35 -19.05 16.23 -2.20
C GLU A 35 -17.83 16.64 -3.03
N LEU A 36 -16.81 15.79 -3.10
CA LEU A 36 -15.60 16.05 -3.88
C LEU A 36 -15.94 16.18 -5.37
N THR A 37 -15.46 17.24 -5.99
CA THR A 37 -15.60 17.53 -7.43
C THR A 37 -14.24 17.56 -8.12
N MET A 38 -14.21 17.22 -9.42
CA MET A 38 -12.98 17.28 -10.22
C MET A 38 -12.40 18.71 -10.28
N THR A 39 -13.24 19.74 -10.19
CA THR A 39 -12.80 21.15 -10.12
C THR A 39 -12.03 21.45 -8.84
N GLN A 40 -12.50 20.97 -7.68
CA GLN A 40 -11.79 21.15 -6.41
C GLN A 40 -10.43 20.42 -6.42
N VAL A 41 -10.42 19.19 -6.94
CA VAL A 41 -9.19 18.41 -7.10
C VAL A 41 -8.19 19.12 -8.01
N ALA A 42 -8.63 19.59 -9.18
CA ALA A 42 -7.77 20.28 -10.15
C ALA A 42 -7.17 21.56 -9.55
N LYS A 43 -7.99 22.34 -8.82
CA LYS A 43 -7.53 23.54 -8.09
C LYS A 43 -6.46 23.18 -7.05
N HIS A 44 -6.67 22.11 -6.29
CA HIS A 44 -5.74 21.67 -5.25
C HIS A 44 -4.43 21.13 -5.83
N ALA A 45 -4.49 20.43 -6.97
CA ALA A 45 -3.31 19.94 -7.67
C ALA A 45 -2.67 20.99 -8.61
N HIS A 46 -3.11 22.25 -8.55
CA HIS A 46 -2.63 23.37 -9.37
C HIS A 46 -2.61 23.07 -10.88
N MET A 47 -3.69 22.46 -11.40
CA MET A 47 -3.83 22.12 -12.80
C MET A 47 -5.20 22.46 -13.37
N SER A 48 -5.32 22.45 -14.71
CA SER A 48 -6.61 22.57 -15.37
C SER A 48 -7.44 21.31 -15.17
N VAL A 49 -8.77 21.45 -15.19
CA VAL A 49 -9.70 20.32 -15.11
C VAL A 49 -9.49 19.36 -16.29
N GLY A 50 -9.26 19.88 -17.50
CA GLY A 50 -8.92 19.06 -18.67
C GLY A 50 -7.61 18.29 -18.50
N GLY A 51 -6.59 18.92 -17.91
CA GLY A 51 -5.34 18.27 -17.56
C GLY A 51 -5.53 17.17 -16.52
N LEU A 52 -6.38 17.38 -15.51
CA LEU A 52 -6.71 16.35 -14.53
C LEU A 52 -7.43 15.15 -15.19
N TYR A 53 -8.42 15.40 -16.06
CA TYR A 53 -9.13 14.35 -16.80
C TYR A 53 -8.21 13.53 -17.71
N HIS A 54 -7.11 14.11 -18.19
CA HIS A 54 -6.10 13.38 -18.95
C HIS A 54 -5.47 12.24 -18.15
N TYR A 55 -5.23 12.42 -16.84
CA TYR A 55 -4.64 11.41 -15.96
C TYR A 55 -5.68 10.55 -15.24
N PHE A 56 -6.77 11.18 -14.80
CA PHE A 56 -7.87 10.53 -14.09
C PHE A 56 -9.19 10.78 -14.83
N PRO A 57 -9.65 9.84 -15.68
CA PRO A 57 -10.81 10.07 -16.54
C PRO A 57 -12.12 10.25 -15.77
N SER A 58 -12.16 9.90 -14.47
CA SER A 58 -13.32 10.10 -13.61
C SER A 58 -12.90 10.34 -12.16
N LYS A 59 -13.82 10.89 -11.35
CA LYS A 59 -13.65 10.97 -9.88
C LYS A 59 -13.37 9.60 -9.27
N ARG A 60 -14.07 8.57 -9.75
CA ARG A 60 -13.86 7.19 -9.31
C ARG A 60 -12.43 6.70 -9.58
N ALA A 61 -11.90 6.95 -10.78
CA ALA A 61 -10.53 6.56 -11.12
C ALA A 61 -9.50 7.24 -10.21
N LEU A 62 -9.73 8.50 -9.84
CA LEU A 62 -8.89 9.21 -8.89
C LEU A 62 -8.97 8.65 -7.48
N VAL A 63 -10.20 8.42 -6.99
CA VAL A 63 -10.46 7.91 -5.65
C VAL A 63 -9.87 6.52 -5.44
N LEU A 64 -9.95 5.65 -6.44
CA LEU A 64 -9.47 4.27 -6.35
C LEU A 64 -7.97 4.14 -6.63
N PHE A 65 -7.28 5.20 -7.04
CA PHE A 65 -5.89 5.12 -7.47
C PHE A 65 -4.94 4.62 -6.38
N GLY A 66 -5.20 4.94 -5.11
CA GLY A 66 -4.37 4.42 -4.02
C GLY A 66 -4.53 2.93 -3.75
N MET A 67 -5.51 2.28 -4.37
CA MET A 67 -5.67 0.81 -4.41
C MET A 67 -5.36 0.21 -5.79
N ASP A 68 -4.93 1.03 -6.76
CA ASP A 68 -4.57 0.55 -8.09
C ASP A 68 -3.34 -0.37 -7.99
N PRO A 69 -3.41 -1.63 -8.47
CA PRO A 69 -2.30 -2.57 -8.39
C PRO A 69 -1.03 -2.04 -9.07
N ALA A 70 -1.14 -1.31 -10.18
CA ALA A 70 0.02 -0.75 -10.86
C ALA A 70 0.69 0.34 -10.00
N ASN A 71 -0.11 1.16 -9.31
CA ASN A 71 0.41 2.16 -8.38
C ASN A 71 1.15 1.51 -7.20
N LEU A 72 0.56 0.50 -6.55
CA LEU A 72 1.19 -0.18 -5.42
C LEU A 72 2.43 -0.97 -5.84
N GLN A 73 2.39 -1.64 -6.99
CA GLN A 73 3.57 -2.28 -7.59
C GLN A 73 4.70 -1.29 -7.83
N ARG A 74 4.39 -0.05 -8.24
CA ARG A 74 5.40 0.99 -8.39
C ARG A 74 6.01 1.40 -7.05
N VAL A 75 5.19 1.59 -6.01
CA VAL A 75 5.68 1.85 -4.64
C VAL A 75 6.62 0.73 -4.18
N CYS A 76 6.22 -0.51 -4.37
CA CYS A 76 7.02 -1.68 -4.01
C CYS A 76 8.29 -1.82 -4.86
N ALA A 77 8.25 -1.50 -6.15
CA ALA A 77 9.43 -1.50 -7.00
C ALA A 77 10.43 -0.39 -6.61
N ASP A 78 9.94 0.78 -6.25
CA ASP A 78 10.76 1.90 -5.79
C ASP A 78 11.43 1.57 -4.45
N PHE A 79 10.68 1.00 -3.51
CA PHE A 79 11.20 0.47 -2.25
C PHE A 79 12.30 -0.59 -2.46
N ARG A 80 12.02 -1.63 -3.28
CA ARG A 80 13.00 -2.68 -3.56
C ARG A 80 14.28 -2.14 -4.19
N ARG A 81 14.18 -1.10 -5.02
CA ARG A 81 15.34 -0.44 -5.62
C ARG A 81 16.16 0.32 -4.58
N GLU A 82 15.51 1.05 -3.67
CA GLU A 82 16.17 1.79 -2.59
C GLU A 82 16.87 0.87 -1.59
N HIS A 83 16.29 -0.31 -1.34
CA HIS A 83 16.79 -1.28 -0.34
C HIS A 83 17.43 -2.53 -0.95
N ALA A 84 17.85 -2.48 -2.22
CA ALA A 84 18.32 -3.65 -2.97
C ALA A 84 19.49 -4.39 -2.29
N THR A 85 20.34 -3.67 -1.56
CA THR A 85 21.50 -4.25 -0.86
C THR A 85 21.12 -4.94 0.46
N LEU A 86 20.06 -4.48 1.14
CA LEU A 86 19.69 -4.99 2.46
C LEU A 86 19.27 -6.46 2.43
N ALA A 87 18.67 -6.92 1.33
CA ALA A 87 18.30 -8.33 1.18
C ALA A 87 19.47 -9.30 1.35
N GLN A 88 20.70 -8.86 1.03
CA GLN A 88 21.91 -9.69 1.12
C GLN A 88 22.71 -9.41 2.40
N THR A 89 22.69 -8.17 2.88
CA THR A 89 23.55 -7.75 3.99
C THR A 89 22.86 -7.79 5.35
N ASP A 90 21.57 -7.47 5.40
CA ASP A 90 20.79 -7.41 6.63
C ASP A 90 19.29 -7.61 6.35
N PRO A 91 18.84 -8.87 6.21
CA PRO A 91 17.43 -9.19 5.98
C PRO A 91 16.48 -8.69 7.09
N ARG A 92 16.97 -8.51 8.32
CA ARG A 92 16.16 -8.00 9.44
C ARG A 92 15.95 -6.48 9.33
N ALA A 93 16.97 -5.74 8.90
CA ALA A 93 16.81 -4.34 8.56
C ALA A 93 15.87 -4.15 7.36
N LEU A 94 15.97 -5.03 6.35
CA LEU A 94 15.02 -5.03 5.23
C LEU A 94 13.58 -5.25 5.72
N LEU A 95 13.34 -6.24 6.59
CA LEU A 95 12.02 -6.50 7.15
C LEU A 95 11.46 -5.28 7.90
N THR A 96 12.30 -4.62 8.70
CA THR A 96 11.91 -3.40 9.41
C THR A 96 11.48 -2.30 8.44
N ALA A 97 12.27 -2.07 7.38
CA ALA A 97 11.96 -1.10 6.33
C ALA A 97 10.69 -1.47 5.54
N SER A 98 10.46 -2.76 5.29
CA SER A 98 9.26 -3.28 4.63
C SER A 98 8.01 -3.00 5.47
N LEU A 99 8.06 -3.20 6.79
CA LEU A 99 6.94 -2.90 7.69
C LEU A 99 6.66 -1.39 7.76
N ASP A 100 7.71 -0.55 7.80
CA ASP A 100 7.56 0.91 7.76
C ASP A 100 6.93 1.39 6.46
N THR A 101 7.32 0.80 5.34
CA THR A 101 6.81 1.12 4.00
C THR A 101 5.38 0.64 3.83
N LEU A 102 5.05 -0.57 4.28
CA LEU A 102 3.69 -1.09 4.29
C LEU A 102 2.77 -0.18 5.11
N ALA A 103 3.18 0.19 6.33
CA ALA A 103 2.40 1.08 7.19
C ALA A 103 2.21 2.47 6.55
N TRP A 104 3.25 3.01 5.90
CA TRP A 104 3.16 4.25 5.16
C TRP A 104 2.20 4.16 3.97
N ALA A 105 2.36 3.16 3.10
CA ALA A 105 1.52 2.97 1.91
C ALA A 105 0.06 2.72 2.29
N ALA A 106 -0.18 1.91 3.33
CA ALA A 106 -1.49 1.65 3.88
C ALA A 106 -2.23 2.94 4.26
N ILE A 107 -1.60 3.83 5.04
CA ILE A 107 -2.22 5.07 5.52
C ILE A 107 -2.29 6.16 4.45
N HIS A 108 -1.33 6.22 3.54
CA HIS A 108 -1.21 7.32 2.60
C HIS A 108 -1.77 7.03 1.20
N TYR A 109 -2.02 5.77 0.85
CA TYR A 109 -2.62 5.39 -0.42
C TYR A 109 -3.90 4.60 -0.22
N VAL A 110 -3.82 3.49 0.51
CA VAL A 110 -4.91 2.51 0.56
C VAL A 110 -6.07 3.03 1.40
N GLN A 111 -5.85 3.46 2.64
CA GLN A 111 -6.90 3.89 3.57
C GLN A 111 -7.76 5.06 3.02
N PRO A 112 -7.20 6.17 2.51
CA PRO A 112 -8.01 7.25 1.94
C PRO A 112 -8.86 6.77 0.77
N SER A 113 -8.30 5.89 -0.08
CA SER A 113 -9.00 5.31 -1.23
C SER A 113 -10.08 4.33 -0.80
N ALA A 114 -9.82 3.51 0.22
CA ALA A 114 -10.75 2.54 0.79
C ALA A 114 -11.96 3.22 1.42
N LEU A 115 -11.74 4.21 2.29
CA LEU A 115 -12.81 4.98 2.93
C LEU A 115 -13.66 5.73 1.90
N ALA A 116 -13.03 6.30 0.89
CA ALA A 116 -13.69 6.97 -0.21
C ALA A 116 -14.45 5.98 -1.13
N ALA A 117 -13.94 4.77 -1.34
CA ALA A 117 -14.60 3.72 -2.14
C ALA A 117 -15.88 3.22 -1.47
N VAL A 118 -15.88 3.05 -0.14
CA VAL A 118 -17.07 2.66 0.64
C VAL A 118 -18.23 3.62 0.40
N GLU A 119 -17.96 4.93 0.25
CA GLU A 119 -18.99 5.91 -0.06
C GLU A 119 -19.54 5.83 -1.50
N LEU A 120 -18.76 5.30 -2.43
CA LEU A 120 -19.06 5.27 -3.87
C LEU A 120 -19.75 3.97 -4.31
N ASP A 121 -19.26 2.80 -3.87
CA ASP A 121 -19.85 1.49 -4.14
C ASP A 121 -19.15 0.36 -3.34
N ALA A 122 -19.92 -0.43 -2.58
CA ALA A 122 -19.38 -1.49 -1.73
C ALA A 122 -18.79 -2.68 -2.51
N GLY A 123 -19.33 -3.01 -3.69
CA GLY A 123 -18.81 -4.10 -4.52
C GLY A 123 -17.41 -3.79 -5.06
N THR A 124 -17.22 -2.56 -5.54
CA THR A 124 -15.93 -2.03 -5.97
C THR A 124 -14.90 -2.02 -4.85
N PHE A 125 -15.30 -1.53 -3.67
CA PHE A 125 -14.43 -1.53 -2.50
C PHE A 125 -13.92 -2.94 -2.18
N ARG A 126 -14.83 -3.92 -2.13
CA ARG A 126 -14.49 -5.29 -1.79
C ARG A 126 -13.48 -5.90 -2.78
N ALA A 127 -13.71 -5.75 -4.07
CA ALA A 127 -12.81 -6.31 -5.09
C ALA A 127 -11.41 -5.68 -5.03
N ALA A 128 -11.32 -4.35 -4.92
CA ALA A 128 -10.05 -3.65 -4.81
C ALA A 128 -9.29 -4.04 -3.53
N LEU A 129 -10.00 -4.17 -2.40
CA LEU A 129 -9.41 -4.57 -1.13
C LEU A 129 -8.83 -5.99 -1.16
N GLU A 130 -9.56 -6.94 -1.75
CA GLU A 130 -9.13 -8.32 -1.86
C GLU A 130 -7.86 -8.46 -2.73
N GLU A 131 -7.76 -7.68 -3.81
CA GLU A 131 -6.58 -7.63 -4.69
C GLU A 131 -5.37 -7.04 -3.95
N VAL A 132 -5.52 -5.86 -3.33
CA VAL A 132 -4.44 -5.20 -2.57
C VAL A 132 -3.89 -6.08 -1.45
N LEU A 133 -4.77 -6.66 -0.63
CA LEU A 133 -4.35 -7.51 0.50
C LEU A 133 -3.62 -8.76 0.04
N THR A 134 -3.97 -9.29 -1.14
CA THR A 134 -3.33 -10.51 -1.65
C THR A 134 -1.95 -10.18 -2.21
N THR A 135 -1.82 -9.16 -3.05
CA THR A 135 -0.56 -8.83 -3.72
C THR A 135 0.50 -8.26 -2.79
N GLU A 136 0.13 -7.33 -1.90
CA GLU A 136 1.12 -6.62 -1.07
C GLU A 136 1.65 -7.50 0.07
N LEU A 137 0.80 -8.37 0.64
CA LEU A 137 1.25 -9.27 1.70
C LEU A 137 2.18 -10.37 1.19
N ILE A 138 2.10 -10.77 -0.08
CA ILE A 138 3.05 -11.73 -0.67
C ILE A 138 4.48 -11.19 -0.58
N GLY A 139 4.70 -9.94 -1.00
CA GLY A 139 6.04 -9.33 -0.95
C GLY A 139 6.59 -9.16 0.48
N LEU A 140 5.72 -8.87 1.45
CA LEU A 140 6.12 -8.85 2.86
C LEU A 140 6.50 -10.26 3.35
N MET A 141 5.72 -11.28 3.02
CA MET A 141 6.00 -12.66 3.43
C MET A 141 7.29 -13.20 2.82
N GLU A 142 7.64 -12.81 1.59
CA GLU A 142 8.96 -13.08 1.00
C GLU A 142 10.08 -12.48 1.85
N THR A 143 9.90 -11.24 2.33
CA THR A 143 10.89 -10.57 3.21
C THR A 143 10.98 -11.25 4.58
N VAL A 144 9.84 -11.68 5.14
CA VAL A 144 9.79 -12.44 6.39
C VAL A 144 10.55 -13.76 6.26
N ALA A 145 10.35 -14.50 5.16
CA ALA A 145 11.04 -15.76 4.92
C ALA A 145 12.57 -15.60 4.81
N LEU A 146 13.04 -14.45 4.30
CA LEU A 146 14.47 -14.12 4.27
C LEU A 146 15.03 -13.80 5.66
N ALA A 147 14.27 -13.08 6.49
CA ALA A 147 14.69 -12.68 7.82
C ALA A 147 14.56 -13.80 8.88
N HIS A 148 13.63 -14.72 8.66
CA HIS A 148 13.25 -15.81 9.55
C HIS A 148 13.08 -17.13 8.79
N PRO A 149 14.17 -17.69 8.22
CA PRO A 149 14.12 -18.94 7.46
C PRO A 149 13.68 -20.15 8.31
N GLU A 150 13.68 -20.03 9.63
CA GLU A 150 13.23 -21.04 10.59
C GLU A 150 11.69 -21.18 10.69
N LEU A 151 10.92 -20.24 10.12
CA LEU A 151 9.46 -20.29 10.17
C LEU A 151 8.92 -21.49 9.38
N THR A 152 8.05 -22.25 10.04
CA THR A 152 7.30 -23.33 9.38
C THR A 152 6.22 -22.78 8.47
N THR A 153 5.77 -23.57 7.49
CA THR A 153 4.65 -23.20 6.60
C THR A 153 3.40 -22.80 7.38
N ALA A 154 3.03 -23.56 8.42
CA ALA A 154 1.86 -23.27 9.24
C ALA A 154 1.97 -21.90 9.95
N GLN A 155 3.16 -21.55 10.47
CA GLN A 155 3.38 -20.25 11.10
C GLN A 155 3.37 -19.11 10.09
N ALA A 156 3.92 -19.32 8.90
CA ALA A 156 3.87 -18.34 7.82
C ALA A 156 2.42 -18.06 7.37
N GLU A 157 1.60 -19.09 7.24
CA GLU A 157 0.16 -18.97 6.92
C GLU A 157 -0.61 -18.23 8.03
N GLU A 158 -0.36 -18.58 9.30
CA GLU A 158 -0.96 -17.91 10.44
C GLU A 158 -0.58 -16.42 10.47
N LEU A 159 0.71 -16.11 10.31
CA LEU A 159 1.21 -14.74 10.25
C LEU A 159 0.57 -13.96 9.09
N GLN A 160 0.52 -14.53 7.90
CA GLN A 160 -0.09 -13.89 6.74
C GLN A 160 -1.56 -13.56 7.01
N LEU A 161 -2.32 -14.47 7.64
CA LEU A 161 -3.70 -14.24 8.02
C LEU A 161 -3.83 -13.13 9.08
N SER A 162 -2.96 -13.11 10.09
CA SER A 162 -2.97 -12.07 11.12
C SER A 162 -2.63 -10.69 10.55
N LEU A 163 -1.59 -10.59 9.71
CA LEU A 163 -1.23 -9.36 9.00
C LEU A 163 -2.38 -8.86 8.11
N ARG A 164 -3.06 -9.77 7.40
CA ARG A 164 -4.24 -9.43 6.61
C ARG A 164 -5.34 -8.80 7.44
N ARG A 165 -5.61 -9.31 8.64
CA ARG A 165 -6.61 -8.76 9.56
C ARG A 165 -6.24 -7.34 10.03
N VAL A 166 -4.98 -7.15 10.43
CA VAL A 166 -4.45 -5.83 10.86
C VAL A 166 -4.55 -4.80 9.73
N CYS A 167 -4.09 -5.14 8.52
CA CYS A 167 -4.20 -4.25 7.37
C CYS A 167 -5.65 -3.93 7.02
N THR A 168 -6.54 -4.93 7.03
CA THR A 168 -7.98 -4.73 6.76
C THR A 168 -8.59 -3.72 7.74
N LEU A 169 -8.30 -3.85 9.03
CA LEU A 169 -8.75 -2.91 10.05
C LEU A 169 -8.23 -1.49 9.77
N ALA A 170 -6.94 -1.35 9.47
CA ALA A 170 -6.35 -0.05 9.18
C ALA A 170 -6.94 0.64 7.94
N PHE A 171 -7.38 -0.12 6.94
CA PHE A 171 -8.00 0.45 5.74
C PHE A 171 -9.39 1.03 5.98
N VAL A 172 -10.10 0.56 7.01
CA VAL A 172 -11.48 0.98 7.30
C VAL A 172 -11.61 1.84 8.56
N ASP A 173 -10.59 1.89 9.41
CA ASP A 173 -10.57 2.74 10.60
C ASP A 173 -9.88 4.08 10.29
N PRO A 174 -10.64 5.19 10.15
CA PRO A 174 -10.05 6.51 9.87
C PRO A 174 -9.21 7.08 11.02
N ALA A 175 -9.32 6.53 12.24
CA ALA A 175 -8.53 6.97 13.38
C ALA A 175 -7.16 6.28 13.45
N MET A 176 -6.96 5.20 12.69
CA MET A 176 -5.71 4.46 12.67
C MET A 176 -4.58 5.32 12.10
N THR A 177 -3.54 5.54 12.89
CA THR A 177 -2.34 6.26 12.47
C THR A 177 -1.27 5.32 11.93
N ARG A 178 -0.28 5.87 11.21
CA ARG A 178 0.88 5.10 10.71
C ARG A 178 1.64 4.41 11.84
N SER A 179 1.88 5.09 12.97
CA SER A 179 2.62 4.51 14.09
C SER A 179 1.83 3.36 14.73
N GLN A 180 0.53 3.54 14.96
CA GLN A 180 -0.32 2.47 15.51
C GLN A 180 -0.35 1.25 14.60
N LEU A 181 -0.50 1.44 13.29
CA LEU A 181 -0.44 0.34 12.33
C LEU A 181 0.94 -0.34 12.37
N ARG A 182 2.03 0.44 12.36
CA ARG A 182 3.38 -0.10 12.40
C ARG A 182 3.64 -0.94 13.65
N ASP A 183 3.19 -0.47 14.81
CA ASP A 183 3.31 -1.16 16.09
C ASP A 183 2.49 -2.45 16.11
N GLN A 184 1.26 -2.43 15.57
CA GLN A 184 0.42 -3.62 15.46
C GLN A 184 1.01 -4.67 14.51
N LEU A 185 1.59 -4.24 13.37
CA LEU A 185 2.28 -5.14 12.46
C LEU A 185 3.51 -5.77 13.13
N GLN A 186 4.29 -4.99 13.88
CA GLN A 186 5.43 -5.51 14.64
C GLN A 186 5.00 -6.51 15.70
N ALA A 187 4.01 -6.16 16.53
CA ALA A 187 3.52 -7.03 17.60
C ALA A 187 2.94 -8.34 17.05
N THR A 188 2.31 -8.29 15.87
CA THR A 188 1.82 -9.48 15.18
C THR A 188 2.97 -10.39 14.77
N LEU A 189 4.00 -9.84 14.13
CA LEU A 189 5.20 -10.57 13.74
C LEU A 189 5.90 -11.19 14.96
N ASP A 190 6.20 -10.38 15.97
CA ASP A 190 6.90 -10.82 17.18
C ASP A 190 6.09 -11.89 17.92
N GLY A 191 4.76 -11.72 17.97
CA GLY A 191 3.84 -12.68 18.54
C GLY A 191 3.98 -14.05 17.87
N THR A 192 3.92 -14.13 16.54
CA THR A 192 4.10 -15.41 15.83
C THR A 192 5.49 -16.01 16.11
N LEU A 193 6.55 -15.19 16.07
CA LEU A 193 7.92 -15.65 16.27
C LEU A 193 8.15 -16.24 17.69
N LEU A 194 7.54 -15.67 18.73
CA LEU A 194 7.64 -16.17 20.10
C LEU A 194 6.97 -17.54 20.28
N HIS A 195 5.83 -17.77 19.61
CA HIS A 195 5.16 -19.08 19.63
C HIS A 195 5.95 -20.16 18.89
N SER A 196 6.84 -19.76 17.97
CA SER A 196 7.76 -20.66 17.27
C SER A 196 8.86 -21.23 18.17
N GLY A 197 9.38 -20.44 19.12
CA GLY A 197 10.41 -20.89 20.07
C GLY A 197 9.91 -21.94 21.07
N GLY A 198 8.66 -21.81 21.53
CA GLY A 198 8.07 -22.72 22.53
C GLY A 198 7.60 -24.08 21.99
N ALA A 199 7.54 -24.27 20.67
CA ALA A 199 7.22 -25.56 20.06
C ALA A 199 8.46 -26.47 19.92
N ALA A 200 9.66 -25.88 19.81
CA ALA A 200 10.92 -26.63 19.76
C ALA A 200 11.28 -27.23 21.12
N ASP A 201 11.06 -26.50 22.23
CA ASP A 201 11.39 -26.97 23.58
C ASP A 201 10.50 -28.12 24.09
N ARG A 202 9.27 -28.24 23.58
CA ARG A 202 8.32 -29.29 24.02
C ARG A 202 8.52 -30.65 23.35
N ARG A 203 9.50 -30.79 22.46
CA ARG A 203 9.87 -32.09 21.85
C ARG A 203 11.15 -32.70 22.42
N ALA A 204 11.77 -32.05 23.41
CA ALA A 204 12.99 -32.50 24.07
C ALA A 204 12.79 -32.92 25.54
N SER A 205 11.55 -33.10 26.00
CA SER A 205 11.21 -33.56 27.35
C SER A 205 10.35 -34.82 27.32
#